data_AF-A0A398D4Y2-F1
#
_entry.id   AF-A0A398D4Y2-F1
#
_cell.length_a   1.000
_cell.length_b   1.000
_cell.length_c   1.000
_cell.angle_alpha   90.00
_cell.angle_beta   90.00
_cell.angle_gamma   90.00
#
_symmetry.space_group_name_H-M   'P 1'
#
loop_
_entity.id
_entity.type
_entity.pdbx_description
1 polymer ?
#
loop_
_entity_poly.entity_id
_entity_poly.type
_entity_poly.pdbx_seq_one_letter_code
_entity_poly.pdbx_strand_id
1 'polypeptide(L)'
;MVPPALVGIAAPFVTYFLLGKEAVGGLLLGVTVTGTLLGLYMANAGGAWDNAKKLIERSLGGKGSLEHQASVVGDTVGDPLKDTAGPSLNILIKLISVVSLSFLPLFMK
;
A
#
# COMPACT_ATOMS: atom_id res chain seq x y z
N MET A 1 -8.50 10.55 1.96
CA MET A 1 -7.34 10.98 2.79
C MET A 1 -7.56 10.80 4.28
N VAL A 2 -8.66 11.29 4.87
CA VAL A 2 -8.90 11.19 6.33
C VAL A 2 -9.00 9.75 6.84
N PRO A 3 -9.77 8.83 6.22
CA PRO A 3 -9.95 7.49 6.78
C PRO A 3 -8.66 6.66 6.86
N PRO A 4 -7.81 6.58 5.82
CA PRO A 4 -6.55 5.84 5.90
C PRO A 4 -5.57 6.40 6.95
N ALA A 5 -5.51 7.73 7.10
CA ALA A 5 -4.68 8.37 8.11
C ALA A 5 -5.15 8.03 9.52
N LEU A 6 -6.48 8.01 9.73
CA LEU A 6 -7.07 7.64 11.01
C LEU A 6 -6.74 6.19 11.37
N VAL A 7 -6.77 5.26 10.41
CA VAL A 7 -6.35 3.87 10.63
C VAL A 7 -4.91 3.80 11.13
N GLY A 8 -3.99 4.52 10.48
CA GLY A 8 -2.58 4.52 10.87
C GLY A 8 -2.31 5.07 12.27
N ILE A 9 -3.08 6.07 12.70
CA ILE A 9 -2.93 6.69 14.03
C ILE A 9 -3.64 5.86 15.11
N ALA A 10 -4.85 5.37 14.84
CA ALA A 10 -5.69 4.71 15.84
C ALA A 10 -5.30 3.24 16.08
N ALA A 11 -4.76 2.54 15.08
CA ALA A 11 -4.49 1.09 15.18
C ALA A 11 -3.63 0.68 16.40
N PRO A 12 -2.53 1.39 16.75
CA PRO A 12 -1.75 1.07 17.94
C PRO A 12 -2.56 1.17 19.24
N PHE A 13 -3.37 2.22 19.40
CA PHE A 13 -4.17 2.45 20.61
C PHE A 13 -5.30 1.43 20.73
N VAL A 14 -6.03 1.18 19.63
CA VAL A 14 -7.11 0.19 19.62
C VAL A 14 -6.56 -1.19 19.95
N THR A 15 -5.42 -1.56 19.37
CA THR A 15 -4.76 -2.85 19.65
C THR A 15 -4.33 -2.93 21.11
N TYR A 16 -3.70 -1.88 21.64
CA TYR A 16 -3.26 -1.83 23.04
C TYR A 16 -4.42 -1.99 24.02
N PHE A 17 -5.48 -1.19 23.89
CA PHE A 17 -6.58 -1.20 24.86
C PHE A 17 -7.43 -2.47 24.79
N LEU A 18 -7.41 -3.20 23.68
CA LEU A 18 -8.16 -4.44 23.53
C LEU A 18 -7.33 -5.70 23.84
N LEU A 19 -6.04 -5.73 23.48
CA LEU A 19 -5.22 -6.94 23.45
C LEU A 19 -3.89 -6.82 24.22
N GLY A 20 -3.53 -5.63 24.70
CA GLY A 20 -2.31 -5.39 25.47
C GLY A 20 -1.06 -5.08 24.64
N LYS A 21 0.06 -4.87 25.33
CA LYS A 21 1.33 -4.39 24.76
C LYS A 21 2.02 -5.41 23.84
N GLU A 22 1.91 -6.70 24.15
CA GLU A 22 2.47 -7.78 23.34
C GLU A 22 1.81 -7.83 21.96
N ALA A 23 0.50 -7.56 21.90
CA ALA A 23 -0.25 -7.49 20.66
C ALA A 23 0.16 -6.29 19.79
N VAL A 24 0.58 -5.16 20.37
CA VAL A 24 1.16 -4.03 19.62
C VAL A 24 2.47 -4.45 18.95
N GLY A 25 3.30 -5.27 19.61
CA GLY A 25 4.48 -5.88 18.99
C GLY A 25 4.12 -6.77 17.79
N GLY A 26 3.07 -7.59 17.95
CA GLY A 26 2.51 -8.41 16.86
C GLY A 26 1.98 -7.57 15.68
N LEU A 27 1.27 -6.47 15.97
CA LEU A 27 0.79 -5.53 14.97
C LEU A 27 1.95 -4.94 14.15
N LEU A 28 3.02 -4.52 14.82
CA LEU A 28 4.20 -3.94 14.15
C LEU A 28 4.88 -4.93 13.21
N LEU A 29 5.06 -6.18 13.66
CA LEU A 29 5.62 -7.24 12.81
C LEU A 29 4.69 -7.55 11.62
N GLY A 30 3.40 -7.74 11.90
CA GLY A 30 2.40 -8.08 10.89
C GLY A 30 2.32 -7.02 9.80
N VAL A 31 2.08 -5.76 10.18
CA VAL A 31 1.93 -4.66 9.21
C VAL A 31 3.19 -4.44 8.38
N THR A 32 4.38 -4.64 8.98
CA THR A 32 5.65 -4.51 8.27
C THR A 32 5.80 -5.58 7.20
N VAL A 33 5.61 -6.86 7.56
CA VAL A 33 5.80 -7.97 6.61
C VAL A 33 4.74 -7.94 5.52
N THR A 34 3.46 -7.85 5.88
CA THR A 34 2.37 -7.91 4.90
C THR A 34 2.30 -6.65 4.05
N GLY A 35 2.45 -5.47 4.67
CA GLY A 35 2.37 -4.19 3.99
C GLY A 35 3.50 -3.97 3.00
N THR A 36 4.72 -4.40 3.34
CA THR A 36 5.89 -4.28 2.43
C THR A 36 5.69 -5.13 1.17
N LEU A 37 5.28 -6.39 1.34
CA LEU A 37 5.04 -7.29 0.21
C LEU A 37 3.90 -6.79 -0.68
N LEU A 38 2.81 -6.31 -0.08
CA LEU A 38 1.67 -5.78 -0.81
C LEU A 38 2.01 -4.48 -1.55
N GLY A 39 2.74 -3.57 -0.90
CA GLY A 39 3.20 -2.32 -1.52
C GLY A 39 4.08 -2.57 -2.73
N LEU A 40 5.01 -3.53 -2.63
CA LEU A 40 5.87 -3.94 -3.74
C LEU A 40 5.05 -4.54 -4.89
N TYR A 41 4.11 -5.42 -4.59
CA TYR A 41 3.21 -6.01 -5.59
C TYR A 41 2.43 -4.92 -6.34
N MET A 42 1.79 -4.00 -5.62
CA MET A 42 0.96 -2.94 -6.20
C MET A 42 1.78 -2.02 -7.12
N ALA A 43 2.96 -1.58 -6.67
CA ALA A 43 3.85 -0.74 -7.46
C ALA A 43 4.31 -1.44 -8.75
N ASN A 44 4.75 -2.70 -8.64
CA ASN A 44 5.29 -3.44 -9.77
C ASN A 44 4.20 -3.87 -10.76
N ALA A 45 3.05 -4.33 -10.29
CA ALA A 45 1.95 -4.75 -11.16
C ALA A 45 1.39 -3.56 -11.95
N GLY A 46 1.13 -2.42 -11.29
CA GLY A 46 0.66 -1.22 -11.98
C GLY A 46 1.70 -0.65 -12.95
N GLY A 47 2.97 -0.63 -12.57
CA GLY A 47 4.05 -0.21 -13.46
C GLY A 47 4.22 -1.14 -14.68
N ALA A 48 4.03 -2.45 -14.49
CA ALA A 48 4.07 -3.42 -15.58
C ALA A 48 2.94 -3.21 -16.59
N TRP A 49 1.71 -2.96 -16.12
CA TRP A 49 0.57 -2.68 -17.01
C TRP A 49 0.75 -1.38 -17.81
N ASP A 50 1.25 -0.31 -17.18
CA ASP A 50 1.56 0.95 -17.89
C ASP A 50 2.63 0.74 -18.97
N ASN A 51 3.71 0.02 -18.63
CA ASN A 51 4.79 -0.25 -19.57
C ASN A 51 4.34 -1.16 -20.72
N ALA A 52 3.47 -2.14 -20.45
CA ALA A 52 2.86 -2.97 -21.48
C ALA A 52 2.01 -2.13 -22.45
N LYS A 53 1.16 -1.23 -21.93
CA LYS A 53 0.39 -0.28 -22.75
C LYS A 53 1.33 0.58 -23.62
N LYS A 54 2.37 1.17 -23.03
CA LYS A 54 3.36 1.99 -23.75
C LYS A 54 4.10 1.21 -24.84
N LEU A 55 4.38 -0.07 -24.64
CA LEU A 55 4.98 -0.94 -25.67
C LEU A 55 4.02 -1.16 -26.85
N ILE A 56 2.75 -1.46 -26.54
CA ILE A 56 1.71 -1.69 -27.56
C ILE A 56 1.47 -0.42 -28.40
N GLU A 57 1.42 0.74 -27.75
CA GLU A 57 1.27 2.04 -28.42
C GLU A 57 2.38 2.34 -29.44
N ARG A 58 3.58 1.81 -29.22
CA ARG A 58 4.76 2.08 -30.04
C ARG A 58 5.04 1.01 -31.10
N SER A 59 4.68 -0.25 -30.86
CA SER A 59 5.23 -1.36 -31.66
C SER A 59 4.33 -2.57 -31.91
N LEU A 60 3.22 -2.75 -31.19
CA LEU A 60 2.39 -3.98 -31.29
C LEU A 60 0.94 -3.66 -31.67
N GLY A 61 0.70 -3.32 -32.93
CA GLY A 61 -0.64 -2.96 -33.45
C GLY A 61 -0.99 -1.47 -33.29
N GLY A 62 -0.33 -0.77 -32.36
CA GLY A 62 -0.45 0.67 -32.21
C GLY A 62 -1.76 1.11 -31.57
N LYS A 63 -1.96 2.43 -31.48
CA LYS A 63 -3.14 3.01 -30.82
C LYS A 63 -4.43 2.64 -31.55
N GLY A 64 -5.45 2.27 -30.78
CA GLY A 64 -6.78 1.92 -31.29
C GLY A 64 -6.96 0.45 -31.69
N SER A 65 -5.91 -0.37 -31.61
CA SER A 65 -6.05 -1.83 -31.77
C SER A 65 -6.78 -2.46 -30.59
N LEU A 66 -7.24 -3.71 -30.75
CA LEU A 66 -7.88 -4.45 -29.66
C LEU A 66 -6.91 -4.69 -28.49
N GLU A 67 -5.63 -4.96 -28.79
CA GLU A 67 -4.57 -5.11 -27.79
C GLU A 67 -4.34 -3.81 -27.02
N HIS A 68 -4.38 -2.66 -27.73
CA HIS A 68 -4.26 -1.36 -27.08
C HIS A 68 -5.42 -1.11 -26.12
N GLN A 69 -6.66 -1.35 -26.55
CA GLN A 69 -7.84 -1.20 -25.70
C GLN A 69 -7.76 -2.09 -24.44
N ALA A 70 -7.35 -3.35 -24.59
CA ALA A 70 -7.15 -4.25 -23.46
C ALA A 70 -6.06 -3.77 -22.50
N SER A 71 -4.94 -3.26 -23.04
CA SER A 71 -3.84 -2.73 -22.23
C SER A 71 -4.21 -1.44 -21.46
N VAL A 72 -5.09 -0.61 -22.03
CA VAL A 72 -5.63 0.59 -21.35
C VAL A 72 -6.45 0.20 -20.13
N VAL A 73 -7.26 -0.86 -20.22
CA VAL A 73 -8.00 -1.39 -19.06
C VAL A 73 -7.04 -1.84 -17.97
N GLY A 74 -5.97 -2.56 -18.32
CA GLY A 74 -4.94 -2.98 -17.37
C GLY A 74 -4.27 -1.81 -16.66
N ASP A 75 -3.86 -0.78 -17.41
CA ASP A 75 -3.24 0.42 -16.84
C ASP A 75 -4.21 1.20 -15.95
N THR A 76 -5.48 1.30 -16.33
CA THR A 76 -6.52 1.97 -15.52
C THR A 76 -6.74 1.27 -14.17
N VAL A 77 -6.63 -0.06 -14.12
CA VAL A 77 -6.62 -0.82 -12.85
C VAL A 77 -5.31 -0.62 -12.10
N GLY A 78 -4.19 -0.49 -12.81
CA GLY A 78 -2.85 -0.28 -12.26
C GLY A 78 -2.60 1.10 -11.66
N ASP A 79 -3.22 2.15 -12.17
CA ASP A 79 -3.04 3.54 -11.71
C ASP A 79 -3.31 3.73 -10.20
N PRO A 80 -4.47 3.32 -9.64
CA PRO A 80 -4.69 3.44 -8.20
C PRO A 80 -3.73 2.56 -7.38
N LEU A 81 -3.21 1.47 -7.95
CA LEU A 81 -2.23 0.60 -7.27
C LEU A 81 -0.86 1.26 -7.20
N LYS A 82 -0.31 1.72 -8.33
CA LYS A 82 1.06 2.24 -8.41
C LYS A 82 1.20 3.68 -7.93
N ASP A 83 0.16 4.51 -8.07
CA ASP A 83 0.25 5.95 -7.78
C ASP A 83 -0.43 6.36 -6.47
N THR A 84 -1.30 5.51 -5.92
CA THR A 84 -2.03 5.83 -4.68
C THR A 84 -1.78 4.80 -3.58
N ALA A 85 -2.26 3.57 -3.72
CA ALA A 85 -2.26 2.58 -2.65
C ALA A 85 -0.85 2.06 -2.33
N GLY A 86 -0.09 1.64 -3.35
CA GLY A 86 1.25 1.07 -3.19
C GLY A 86 2.22 2.01 -2.47
N PRO A 87 2.44 3.25 -2.95
CA PRO A 87 3.29 4.21 -2.26
C PRO A 87 2.78 4.56 -0.85
N SER A 88 1.46 4.64 -0.66
CA SER A 88 0.86 4.97 0.64
C SER A 88 1.07 3.89 1.70
N LEU A 89 1.18 2.61 1.32
CA LEU A 89 1.44 1.52 2.27
C LEU A 89 2.80 1.70 2.99
N ASN A 90 3.82 2.17 2.29
CA ASN A 90 5.12 2.45 2.89
C ASN A 90 5.05 3.55 3.96
N ILE A 91 4.21 4.57 3.72
CA ILE A 91 3.98 5.66 4.67
C ILE A 91 3.16 5.15 5.86
N LEU A 92 2.12 4.35 5.60
CA LEU A 92 1.24 3.79 6.63
C LEU A 92 2.03 2.93 7.63
N ILE A 93 2.90 2.04 7.15
CA ILE A 93 3.76 1.20 8.01
C ILE A 93 4.64 2.07 8.90
N LYS A 94 5.30 3.08 8.33
CA LYS A 94 6.16 3.99 9.10
C LYS A 94 5.36 4.79 10.12
N LEU A 95 4.17 5.27 9.76
CA LEU A 95 3.30 6.03 10.65
C LEU A 95 2.88 5.19 11.86
N ILE A 96 2.40 3.96 11.63
CA ILE A 96 2.01 3.03 12.70
C ILE A 96 3.20 2.76 13.62
N SER A 97 4.40 2.54 13.06
CA SER A 97 5.63 2.31 13.82
C SER A 97 6.03 3.52 14.67
N VAL A 98 6.06 4.72 14.09
CA VAL A 98 6.42 5.94 14.83
C VAL A 98 5.41 6.20 15.94
N VAL A 99 4.10 6.13 15.66
CA VAL A 99 3.06 6.31 16.69
C VAL A 99 3.20 5.27 17.79
N SER A 100 3.40 4.00 17.46
CA SER A 100 3.53 2.94 18.48
C SER A 100 4.73 3.18 19.41
N LEU A 101 5.87 3.61 18.85
CA LEU A 101 7.09 3.86 19.61
C LEU A 101 7.05 5.18 20.40
N SER A 102 6.43 6.23 19.86
CA SER A 102 6.28 7.51 20.56
C SER A 102 5.42 7.39 21.82
N PHE A 103 4.45 6.48 21.82
CA PHE A 103 3.57 6.21 22.96
C PHE A 103 4.00 4.99 23.79
N LEU A 104 5.21 4.47 23.58
CA LEU A 104 5.75 3.35 24.35
C LEU A 104 5.71 3.56 25.88
N PRO A 105 6.01 4.76 26.44
CA PRO A 105 5.86 5.01 27.89
C PRO A 105 4.43 4.89 28.41
N LEU A 106 3.42 5.06 27.54
CA LEU A 106 2.01 4.83 27.88
C LEU A 106 1.68 3.34 27.87
N PHE A 107 2.23 2.58 26.91
CA PHE A 107 1.95 1.15 26.74
C PHE A 107 2.73 0.24 27.69
N MET A 108 3.79 0.74 28.31
CA MET A 108 4.62 -0.01 29.26
C MET A 108 4.22 0.18 30.73
N LYS A 109 3.22 1.03 31.01
CA LYS A 109 2.61 1.20 32.33
C LYS A 109 1.48 0.20 32.52
#